data_AF-A0A529LU53-F1
#
_entry.id   AF-A0A529LU53-F1
#
_cell.length_a   1.000
_cell.length_b   1.000
_cell.length_c   1.000
_cell.angle_alpha   90.00
_cell.angle_beta   90.00
_cell.angle_gamma   90.00
#
_symmetry.space_group_name_H-M   'P 1'
#
loop_
_entity.id
_entity.type
_entity.pdbx_description
1 polymer ?
#
loop_
_entity_poly.entity_id
_entity_poly.type
_entity_poly.pdbx_seq_one_letter_code
_entity_poly.pdbx_strand_id
1 'polypeptide(L)'
;EQKSPDYFLDWAFDEVKKIAKPGQHSLVAHTTFDANIQKAAEESVEFHLRQFGKEYNVTEGAVVAIETNGAVRAIVGGRDYGASQFNRATKALRQTGSSFKPYVYATAMEHGFTPDSVVSGGAISWGNWSPHNYSGGSAGNVTLLTAIAKSINTVPVRLAKDYLGIGPIKAMAESMGVESPLEAHKTMVLGTSGMTVMDQA
;
A
#
# COMPACT_ATOMS: atom_id res chain seq x y z
N GLU A 1 1.99 17.03 -28.96
CA GLU A 1 1.41 15.67 -28.97
C GLU A 1 0.95 15.33 -27.56
N GLN A 2 -0.17 14.62 -27.42
CA GLN A 2 -0.59 14.07 -26.13
C GLN A 2 0.24 12.81 -25.87
N LYS A 3 0.99 12.78 -24.77
CA LYS A 3 1.78 11.60 -24.40
C LYS A 3 0.82 10.44 -24.11
N SER A 4 1.07 9.27 -24.69
CA SER A 4 0.25 8.07 -24.48
C SER A 4 0.41 7.56 -23.03
N PRO A 5 -0.66 7.14 -22.34
CA PRO A 5 -0.61 6.65 -20.95
C PRO A 5 -0.17 5.18 -20.89
N ASP A 6 1.04 4.90 -21.36
CA ASP A 6 1.47 3.54 -21.72
C ASP A 6 1.42 2.53 -20.56
N TYR A 7 1.81 2.94 -19.34
CA TYR A 7 1.70 2.08 -18.15
C TYR A 7 0.27 1.66 -17.83
N PHE A 8 -0.70 2.57 -18.00
CA PHE A 8 -2.11 2.28 -17.80
C PHE A 8 -2.62 1.34 -18.89
N LEU A 9 -2.25 1.60 -20.15
CA LEU A 9 -2.69 0.78 -21.28
C LEU A 9 -2.16 -0.66 -21.20
N ASP A 10 -0.90 -0.85 -20.81
CA ASP A 10 -0.33 -2.17 -20.59
C ASP A 10 -1.08 -2.93 -19.48
N TRP A 11 -1.39 -2.27 -18.36
CA TRP A 11 -2.18 -2.87 -17.28
C TRP A 11 -3.61 -3.18 -17.74
N ALA A 12 -4.30 -2.24 -18.39
CA ALA A 12 -5.65 -2.43 -18.88
C ALA A 12 -5.74 -3.56 -19.91
N PHE A 13 -4.72 -3.71 -20.75
CA PHE A 13 -4.62 -4.82 -21.69
C PHE A 13 -4.52 -6.17 -20.98
N ASP A 14 -3.73 -6.26 -19.91
CA ASP A 14 -3.64 -7.48 -19.11
C ASP A 14 -4.95 -7.78 -18.37
N GLU A 15 -5.69 -6.77 -17.87
CA GLU A 15 -7.03 -6.97 -17.31
C GLU A 15 -8.05 -7.45 -18.36
N VAL A 16 -8.04 -6.87 -19.56
CA VAL A 16 -8.92 -7.29 -20.66
C VAL A 16 -8.67 -8.75 -21.02
N LYS A 17 -7.41 -9.21 -21.03
CA LYS A 17 -7.09 -10.62 -21.30
C LYS A 17 -7.70 -11.59 -20.28
N LYS A 18 -7.81 -11.19 -19.01
CA LYS A 18 -8.42 -12.03 -17.96
C LYS A 18 -9.92 -12.24 -18.20
N ILE A 19 -10.57 -11.26 -18.83
CA ILE A 19 -12.04 -11.24 -19.03
C ILE A 19 -12.42 -11.75 -20.44
N ALA A 20 -11.54 -11.55 -21.43
CA ALA A 20 -11.79 -11.94 -22.82
C ALA A 20 -12.00 -13.45 -22.97
N LYS A 21 -12.96 -13.84 -23.81
CA LYS A 21 -13.22 -15.26 -24.08
C LYS A 21 -12.17 -15.82 -25.06
N PRO A 22 -11.78 -17.10 -24.91
CA PRO A 22 -10.93 -17.77 -25.88
C PRO A 22 -11.49 -17.66 -27.31
N GLY A 23 -10.64 -17.35 -28.28
CA GLY A 23 -11.02 -17.26 -29.70
C GLY A 23 -11.62 -15.92 -30.15
N GLN A 24 -11.75 -14.93 -29.26
CA GLN A 24 -12.05 -13.56 -29.68
C GLN A 24 -10.77 -12.84 -30.12
N HIS A 25 -10.73 -12.41 -31.39
CA HIS A 25 -9.55 -11.77 -31.98
C HIS A 25 -9.66 -10.24 -32.11
N SER A 26 -10.86 -9.68 -31.94
CA SER A 26 -11.10 -8.23 -31.96
C SER A 26 -12.14 -7.86 -30.90
N LEU A 27 -11.83 -6.84 -30.11
CA LEU A 27 -12.58 -6.39 -28.95
C LEU A 27 -12.43 -4.87 -28.86
N VAL A 28 -13.49 -4.17 -28.43
CA VAL A 28 -13.40 -2.77 -28.02
C VAL A 28 -13.53 -2.73 -26.50
N ALA A 29 -12.50 -2.21 -25.83
CA ALA A 29 -12.48 -2.06 -24.38
C ALA A 29 -12.68 -0.59 -24.01
N HIS A 30 -13.73 -0.30 -23.25
CA HIS A 30 -13.90 0.99 -22.60
C HIS A 30 -13.30 0.93 -21.20
N THR A 31 -12.32 1.79 -20.93
CA THR A 31 -11.60 1.80 -19.65
C THR A 31 -12.11 2.92 -18.75
N THR A 32 -11.69 2.88 -17.48
CA THR A 32 -11.99 3.92 -16.47
C THR A 32 -11.00 5.08 -16.50
N PHE A 33 -10.08 5.09 -17.48
CA PHE A 33 -9.02 6.08 -17.63
C PHE A 33 -9.53 7.52 -17.56
N ASP A 34 -8.81 8.36 -16.80
CA ASP A 34 -9.01 9.81 -16.81
C ASP A 34 -7.73 10.52 -17.22
N ALA A 35 -7.77 11.19 -18.38
CA ALA A 35 -6.60 11.85 -18.95
C ALA A 35 -6.07 13.02 -18.09
N ASN A 36 -6.95 13.69 -17.35
CA ASN A 36 -6.54 14.82 -16.51
C ASN A 36 -5.87 14.32 -15.24
N ILE A 37 -6.44 13.29 -14.59
CA ILE A 37 -5.84 12.66 -13.41
C ILE A 37 -4.51 11.99 -13.78
N GLN A 38 -4.45 11.28 -14.91
CA GLN A 38 -3.21 10.67 -15.40
C GLN A 38 -2.11 11.71 -15.58
N LYS A 39 -2.41 12.80 -16.29
CA LYS A 39 -1.45 13.88 -16.53
C LYS A 39 -0.96 14.49 -15.21
N ALA A 40 -1.86 14.75 -14.26
CA ALA A 40 -1.49 15.28 -12.95
C ALA A 40 -0.61 14.30 -12.15
N ALA A 41 -0.87 12.99 -12.25
CA ALA A 41 -0.06 11.97 -11.61
C ALA A 41 1.36 11.89 -12.22
N GLU A 42 1.47 11.93 -13.55
CA GLU A 42 2.76 11.93 -14.26
C GLU A 42 3.59 13.18 -13.93
N GLU A 43 2.96 14.36 -13.98
CA GLU A 43 3.59 15.63 -13.62
C GLU A 43 4.06 15.64 -12.16
N SER A 44 3.25 15.09 -11.24
CA SER A 44 3.60 14.97 -9.83
C SER A 44 4.83 14.07 -9.62
N VAL A 45 4.86 12.89 -10.25
CA VAL A 45 6.02 11.98 -10.15
C VAL A 45 7.28 12.65 -10.68
N GLU A 46 7.24 13.25 -11.87
CA GLU A 46 8.42 13.90 -12.46
C GLU A 46 8.87 15.11 -11.63
N PHE A 47 7.92 15.92 -11.13
CA PHE A 47 8.22 17.08 -10.28
C PHE A 47 8.94 16.65 -9.00
N HIS A 48 8.42 15.66 -8.26
CA HIS A 48 9.01 15.22 -7.00
C HIS A 48 10.35 14.51 -7.20
N LEU A 49 10.51 13.72 -8.26
CA LEU A 49 11.80 13.11 -8.58
C LEU A 49 12.86 14.15 -8.96
N ARG A 50 12.48 15.21 -9.67
CA ARG A 50 13.40 16.33 -9.96
C ARG A 50 13.78 17.10 -8.69
N GLN A 51 12.80 17.41 -7.86
CA GLN A 51 13.01 18.27 -6.69
C GLN A 51 13.75 17.54 -5.57
N PHE A 52 13.36 16.29 -5.28
CA PHE A 52 13.80 15.58 -4.08
C PHE A 52 14.56 14.28 -4.36
N GLY A 53 14.55 13.77 -5.59
CA GLY A 53 15.15 12.47 -5.91
C GLY A 53 16.64 12.38 -5.55
N LYS A 54 17.40 13.47 -5.71
CA LYS A 54 18.82 13.51 -5.30
C LYS A 54 18.99 13.45 -3.78
N GLU A 55 18.15 14.16 -3.04
CA GLU A 55 18.23 14.24 -1.57
C GLU A 55 17.93 12.88 -0.93
N TYR A 56 16.89 12.19 -1.42
CA TYR A 56 16.49 10.87 -0.91
C TYR A 56 17.21 9.71 -1.60
N ASN A 57 18.11 9.97 -2.55
CA ASN A 57 18.76 8.96 -3.39
C ASN A 57 17.75 8.02 -4.09
N VAL A 58 16.70 8.60 -4.67
CA VAL A 58 15.61 7.92 -5.39
C VAL A 58 15.55 8.42 -6.84
N THR A 59 15.49 7.48 -7.78
CA THR A 59 15.44 7.78 -9.23
C THR A 59 14.09 7.46 -9.88
N GLU A 60 13.18 6.81 -9.16
CA GLU A 60 11.94 6.23 -9.67
C GLU A 60 10.77 6.46 -8.72
N GLY A 61 9.56 6.48 -9.26
CA GLY A 61 8.32 6.64 -8.49
C GLY A 61 7.17 5.92 -9.19
N ALA A 62 6.09 5.69 -8.44
CA ALA A 62 4.88 5.06 -8.96
C ALA A 62 3.65 5.62 -8.26
N VAL A 63 2.53 5.69 -8.99
CA VAL A 63 1.25 6.20 -8.50
C VAL A 63 0.12 5.33 -9.07
N VAL A 64 -0.87 5.05 -8.24
CA VAL A 64 -2.19 4.56 -8.65
C VAL A 64 -3.22 5.52 -8.08
N ALA A 65 -4.21 5.90 -8.88
CA ALA A 65 -5.38 6.62 -8.40
C ALA A 65 -6.63 5.78 -8.69
N ILE A 66 -7.37 5.44 -7.63
CA ILE A 66 -8.58 4.62 -7.69
C ILE A 66 -9.74 5.33 -7.00
N GLU A 67 -10.95 5.14 -7.52
CA GLU A 67 -12.18 5.55 -6.85
C GLU A 67 -12.71 4.46 -5.90
N THR A 68 -13.57 4.83 -4.96
CA THR A 68 -14.19 3.89 -4.01
C THR A 68 -15.07 2.82 -4.67
N ASN A 69 -15.45 3.01 -5.93
CA ASN A 69 -16.17 2.02 -6.74
C ASN A 69 -15.21 1.04 -7.48
N GLY A 70 -13.90 1.15 -7.27
CA GLY A 70 -12.87 0.34 -7.92
C GLY A 70 -12.39 0.86 -9.29
N ALA A 71 -12.90 2.00 -9.77
CA ALA A 71 -12.46 2.57 -11.04
C ALA A 71 -11.03 3.11 -10.94
N VAL A 72 -10.09 2.48 -11.64
CA VAL A 72 -8.71 2.96 -11.72
C VAL A 72 -8.65 4.10 -12.73
N ARG A 73 -8.31 5.30 -12.26
CA ARG A 73 -8.29 6.53 -13.07
C ARG A 73 -6.94 6.81 -13.68
N ALA A 74 -5.86 6.49 -12.96
CA ALA A 74 -4.50 6.72 -13.40
C ALA A 74 -3.53 5.66 -12.86
N ILE A 75 -2.52 5.32 -13.67
CA ILE A 75 -1.40 4.48 -13.28
C ILE A 75 -0.12 5.09 -13.85
N VAL A 76 0.86 5.34 -12.97
CA VAL A 76 2.23 5.72 -13.34
C VAL A 76 3.16 4.65 -12.78
N GLY A 77 3.85 3.93 -13.66
CA GLY A 77 4.71 2.79 -13.29
C GLY A 77 6.20 3.13 -13.13
N GLY A 78 6.61 4.35 -13.41
CA GLY A 78 8.00 4.78 -13.41
C GLY A 78 8.16 6.17 -13.98
N ARG A 79 9.38 6.71 -13.89
CA ARG A 79 9.69 8.07 -14.32
C ARG A 79 9.52 8.28 -15.84
N ASP A 80 10.00 7.32 -16.61
CA ASP A 80 9.95 7.36 -18.07
C ASP A 80 9.72 5.97 -18.64
N TYR A 81 8.58 5.80 -19.31
CA TYR A 81 8.20 4.54 -19.96
C TYR A 81 9.18 4.14 -21.07
N GLY A 82 9.71 5.11 -21.83
CA GLY A 82 10.66 4.83 -22.91
C GLY A 82 12.00 4.29 -22.40
N ALA A 83 12.37 4.64 -21.17
CA ALA A 83 13.57 4.13 -20.51
C ALA A 83 13.33 2.78 -19.81
N SER A 84 12.12 2.56 -19.26
CA SER A 84 11.76 1.34 -18.56
C SER A 84 10.26 1.06 -18.68
N GLN A 85 9.90 -0.09 -19.25
CA GLN A 85 8.51 -0.55 -19.32
C GLN A 85 8.08 -1.33 -18.05
N PHE A 86 8.95 -1.42 -17.05
CA PHE A 86 8.63 -2.13 -15.81
C PHE A 86 7.67 -1.30 -14.96
N ASN A 87 6.40 -1.72 -14.95
CA ASN A 87 5.34 -1.04 -14.21
C ASN A 87 5.48 -1.29 -12.69
N ARG A 88 6.14 -0.37 -11.97
CA ARG A 88 6.34 -0.47 -10.52
C ARG A 88 5.04 -0.35 -9.73
N ALA A 89 4.01 0.29 -10.29
CA ALA A 89 2.73 0.41 -9.62
C ALA A 89 2.04 -0.94 -9.40
N THR A 90 2.22 -1.88 -10.34
CA THR A 90 1.52 -3.17 -10.36
C THR A 90 2.42 -4.39 -10.22
N LYS A 91 3.76 -4.23 -10.32
CA LYS A 91 4.70 -5.35 -10.29
C LYS A 91 5.82 -5.22 -9.25
N ALA A 92 6.10 -4.03 -8.73
CA ALA A 92 7.20 -3.85 -7.78
C ALA A 92 6.75 -4.10 -6.34
N LEU A 93 7.18 -5.22 -5.77
CA LEU A 93 7.00 -5.48 -4.34
C LEU A 93 7.98 -4.62 -3.53
N ARG A 94 7.43 -3.78 -2.65
CA ARG A 94 8.21 -3.00 -1.68
C ARG A 94 7.63 -3.15 -0.28
N GLN A 95 8.51 -3.12 0.72
CA GLN A 95 8.07 -3.06 2.11
C GLN A 95 7.17 -1.83 2.30
N THR A 96 5.98 -2.06 2.85
CA THR A 96 4.98 -1.02 3.05
C THR A 96 5.28 -0.17 4.27
N GLY A 97 5.99 -0.73 5.25
CA GLY A 97 6.30 -0.06 6.50
C GLY A 97 5.02 0.33 7.24
N SER A 98 4.96 1.57 7.74
CA SER A 98 3.83 2.01 8.56
C SER A 98 2.48 2.07 7.83
N SER A 99 2.45 2.06 6.48
CA SER A 99 1.18 1.99 5.75
C SER A 99 0.48 0.63 5.85
N PHE A 100 1.11 -0.38 6.45
CA PHE A 100 0.45 -1.65 6.79
C PHE A 100 -0.41 -1.57 8.06
N LYS A 101 -0.14 -0.61 8.94
CA LYS A 101 -0.82 -0.52 10.24
C LYS A 101 -2.35 -0.43 10.16
N PRO A 102 -2.96 0.25 9.16
CA PRO A 102 -4.42 0.26 9.00
C PRO A 102 -5.06 -1.13 9.01
N TYR A 103 -4.44 -2.16 8.39
CA TYR A 103 -4.96 -3.54 8.43
C TYR A 103 -5.01 -4.10 9.86
N VAL A 104 -4.01 -3.79 10.68
CA VAL A 104 -3.97 -4.20 12.11
C VAL A 104 -5.06 -3.51 12.90
N TYR A 105 -5.23 -2.21 12.73
CA TYR A 105 -6.25 -1.43 13.45
C TYR A 105 -7.66 -1.79 13.00
N ALA A 106 -7.89 -2.01 11.70
CA ALA A 106 -9.17 -2.51 11.19
C ALA A 106 -9.51 -3.87 11.81
N THR A 107 -8.55 -4.80 11.83
CA THR A 107 -8.71 -6.10 12.50
C THR A 107 -9.06 -5.93 13.98
N ALA A 108 -8.39 -5.02 14.70
CA ALA A 108 -8.69 -4.75 16.10
C ALA A 108 -10.12 -4.24 16.29
N MET A 109 -10.58 -3.34 15.42
CA MET A 109 -11.92 -2.77 15.49
C MET A 109 -13.01 -3.81 15.21
N GLU A 110 -12.79 -4.72 14.26
CA GLU A 110 -13.67 -5.88 14.04
C GLU A 110 -13.73 -6.82 15.27
N HIS A 111 -12.70 -6.78 16.13
CA HIS A 111 -12.66 -7.53 17.39
C HIS A 111 -13.10 -6.72 18.61
N GLY A 112 -13.87 -5.64 18.40
CA GLY A 112 -14.52 -4.87 19.46
C GLY A 112 -13.69 -3.73 20.05
N PHE A 113 -12.50 -3.46 19.53
CA PHE A 113 -11.79 -2.23 19.87
C PHE A 113 -12.46 -1.02 19.21
N THR A 114 -12.35 0.13 19.86
CA THR A 114 -12.84 1.41 19.36
C THR A 114 -11.68 2.40 19.21
N PRO A 115 -11.87 3.52 18.48
CA PRO A 115 -10.86 4.58 18.42
C PRO A 115 -10.41 5.09 19.81
N ASP A 116 -11.30 5.03 20.81
CA ASP A 116 -11.05 5.45 22.20
C ASP A 116 -10.42 4.37 23.08
N SER A 117 -10.34 3.12 22.60
CA SER A 117 -9.73 2.04 23.35
C SER A 117 -8.27 2.36 23.67
N VAL A 118 -7.90 2.19 24.93
CA VAL A 118 -6.57 2.57 25.44
C VAL A 118 -5.65 1.36 25.43
N VAL A 119 -4.49 1.52 24.80
CA VAL A 119 -3.45 0.49 24.70
C VAL A 119 -2.11 1.09 25.09
N SER A 120 -1.26 0.30 25.74
CA SER A 120 0.09 0.74 26.09
C SER A 120 0.97 0.87 24.84
N GLY A 121 1.42 2.08 24.54
CA GLY A 121 2.48 2.40 23.58
C GLY A 121 3.88 2.34 24.18
N GLY A 122 4.04 1.75 25.37
CA GLY A 122 5.34 1.48 25.98
C GLY A 122 6.09 0.31 25.33
N ALA A 123 7.29 0.03 25.85
CA ALA A 123 8.14 -1.06 25.35
C ALA A 123 7.39 -2.40 25.28
N ILE A 124 7.71 -3.18 24.25
CA ILE A 124 7.13 -4.50 24.04
C ILE A 124 8.19 -5.45 23.48
N SER A 125 8.15 -6.69 23.95
CA SER A 125 8.92 -7.79 23.40
C SER A 125 8.00 -8.95 23.02
N TRP A 126 8.29 -9.56 21.88
CA TRP A 126 7.67 -10.80 21.43
C TRP A 126 8.78 -11.81 21.15
N GLY A 127 9.12 -12.62 22.15
CA GLY A 127 10.31 -13.45 22.13
C GLY A 127 11.58 -12.59 22.12
N ASN A 128 12.52 -12.92 21.23
CA ASN A 128 13.78 -12.19 21.03
C ASN A 128 13.65 -10.88 20.22
N TRP A 129 12.44 -10.46 19.88
CA TRP A 129 12.20 -9.27 19.07
C TRP A 129 11.56 -8.16 19.92
N SER A 130 12.23 -7.01 19.97
CA SER A 130 11.80 -5.83 20.74
C SER A 130 11.81 -4.59 19.83
N PRO A 131 10.69 -4.29 19.15
CA PRO A 131 10.60 -3.11 18.29
C PRO A 131 10.55 -1.81 19.11
N HIS A 132 11.10 -0.75 18.53
CA HIS A 132 11.15 0.58 19.14
C HIS A 132 10.29 1.58 18.36
N ASN A 133 9.79 2.60 19.06
CA ASN A 133 9.14 3.74 18.42
C ASN A 133 10.18 4.62 17.74
N TYR A 134 9.82 5.21 16.60
CA TYR A 134 10.73 6.08 15.83
C TYR A 134 11.27 7.27 16.66
N SER A 135 10.45 7.83 17.55
CA SER A 135 10.83 8.92 18.46
C SER A 135 11.73 8.50 19.63
N GLY A 136 12.13 7.23 19.74
CA GLY A 136 13.01 6.70 20.79
C GLY A 136 12.39 6.60 22.18
N GLY A 137 11.19 7.15 22.41
CA GLY A 137 10.51 7.18 23.70
C GLY A 137 9.31 6.21 23.84
N SER A 138 8.90 5.98 25.08
CA SER A 138 7.60 5.36 25.40
C SER A 138 6.48 6.35 25.10
N ALA A 139 5.43 5.91 24.40
CA ALA A 139 4.27 6.75 24.17
C ALA A 139 3.27 6.77 25.35
N GLY A 140 3.55 6.02 26.43
CA GLY A 140 2.61 5.83 27.53
C GLY A 140 1.36 5.06 27.08
N ASN A 141 0.27 5.18 27.85
CA ASN A 141 -1.03 4.66 27.44
C ASN A 141 -1.67 5.65 26.47
N VAL A 142 -2.10 5.17 25.31
CA VAL A 142 -2.66 5.98 24.22
C VAL A 142 -3.93 5.36 23.69
N THR A 143 -4.83 6.18 23.16
CA THR A 143 -5.99 5.68 22.40
C THR A 143 -5.55 5.10 21.07
N LEU A 144 -6.32 4.18 20.49
CA LEU A 144 -6.05 3.67 19.14
C LEU A 144 -6.02 4.78 18.09
N LEU A 145 -6.90 5.79 18.22
CA LEU A 145 -6.89 6.98 17.37
C LEU A 145 -5.55 7.71 17.43
N THR A 146 -5.01 7.91 18.62
CA THR A 146 -3.69 8.54 18.79
C THR A 146 -2.59 7.67 18.22
N ALA A 147 -2.69 6.35 18.42
CA ALA A 147 -1.68 5.39 17.99
C ALA A 147 -1.54 5.30 16.47
N ILE A 148 -2.65 5.29 15.73
CA ILE A 148 -2.62 5.31 14.26
C ILE A 148 -2.15 6.68 13.75
N ALA A 149 -2.66 7.78 14.31
CA ALA A 149 -2.29 9.14 13.89
C ALA A 149 -0.80 9.45 14.08
N LYS A 150 -0.20 8.95 15.17
CA LYS A 150 1.24 9.12 15.46
C LYS A 150 2.09 7.95 14.98
N SER A 151 1.48 6.95 14.33
CA SER A 151 2.16 5.77 13.83
C SER A 151 3.04 5.09 14.90
N ILE A 152 2.54 4.91 16.12
CA ILE A 152 3.30 4.32 17.23
C ILE A 152 3.55 2.83 16.92
N ASN A 153 4.82 2.40 16.87
CA ASN A 153 5.21 1.05 16.43
C ASN A 153 4.83 -0.04 17.44
N THR A 154 4.89 0.25 18.73
CA THR A 154 4.64 -0.76 19.76
C THR A 154 3.17 -1.17 19.86
N VAL A 155 2.24 -0.30 19.45
CA VAL A 155 0.79 -0.56 19.53
C VAL A 155 0.30 -1.66 18.58
N PRO A 156 0.56 -1.65 17.25
CA PRO A 156 0.15 -2.74 16.36
C PRO A 156 0.80 -4.07 16.74
N VAL A 157 2.03 -4.04 17.27
CA VAL A 157 2.71 -5.23 17.80
C VAL A 157 1.97 -5.77 19.02
N ARG A 158 1.53 -4.89 19.92
CA ARG A 158 0.77 -5.27 21.12
C ARG A 158 -0.60 -5.83 20.77
N LEU A 159 -1.31 -5.20 19.86
CA LEU A 159 -2.61 -5.68 19.35
C LEU A 159 -2.47 -7.09 18.79
N ALA A 160 -1.49 -7.30 17.91
CA ALA A 160 -1.25 -8.61 17.30
C ALA A 160 -0.82 -9.67 18.32
N LYS A 161 0.08 -9.33 19.25
CA LYS A 161 0.61 -10.29 20.22
C LYS A 161 -0.42 -10.68 21.28
N ASP A 162 -1.10 -9.69 21.86
CA ASP A 162 -1.84 -9.88 23.11
C ASP A 162 -3.35 -10.12 22.84
N TYR A 163 -3.87 -9.80 21.65
CA TYR A 163 -5.32 -9.80 21.39
C TYR A 163 -5.75 -10.51 20.10
N LEU A 164 -5.03 -10.36 18.99
CA LEU A 164 -5.52 -10.77 17.66
C LEU A 164 -4.85 -12.01 17.09
N GLY A 165 -3.54 -12.16 17.31
CA GLY A 165 -2.70 -13.05 16.51
C GLY A 165 -2.44 -12.53 15.10
N ILE A 166 -1.62 -13.26 14.33
CA ILE A 166 -1.19 -12.86 12.99
C ILE A 166 -2.19 -13.28 11.89
N GLY A 167 -2.83 -14.44 12.06
CA GLY A 167 -3.76 -14.99 11.08
C GLY A 167 -4.90 -14.03 10.72
N PRO A 168 -5.65 -13.48 11.69
CA PRO A 168 -6.73 -12.54 11.42
C PRO A 168 -6.28 -11.25 10.72
N ILE A 169 -5.09 -10.75 11.05
CA ILE A 169 -4.52 -9.54 10.41
C ILE A 169 -4.18 -9.82 8.94
N LYS A 170 -3.59 -10.98 8.66
CA LYS A 170 -3.30 -11.41 7.28
C LYS A 170 -4.61 -11.55 6.48
N ALA A 171 -5.60 -12.23 7.06
CA ALA A 171 -6.90 -12.42 6.42
C ALA A 171 -7.62 -11.08 6.17
N MET A 172 -7.51 -10.12 7.09
CA MET A 172 -8.04 -8.76 6.90
C MET A 172 -7.41 -8.08 5.68
N ALA A 173 -6.08 -8.08 5.57
CA ALA A 173 -5.39 -7.49 4.42
C ALA A 173 -5.81 -8.17 3.09
N GLU A 174 -5.86 -9.50 3.06
CA GLU A 174 -6.33 -10.26 1.89
C GLU A 174 -7.80 -9.92 1.54
N SER A 175 -8.68 -9.78 2.55
CA SER A 175 -10.08 -9.42 2.33
C SER A 175 -10.29 -8.00 1.81
N MET A 176 -9.33 -7.10 2.05
CA MET A 176 -9.32 -5.74 1.51
C MET A 176 -8.76 -5.68 0.09
N GLY A 177 -8.40 -6.81 -0.52
CA GLY A 177 -7.99 -6.88 -1.92
C GLY A 177 -6.48 -6.94 -2.15
N VAL A 178 -5.68 -7.17 -1.11
CA VAL A 178 -4.24 -7.39 -1.27
C VAL A 178 -4.00 -8.75 -1.94
N GLU A 179 -3.42 -8.73 -3.14
CA GLU A 179 -3.09 -9.93 -3.91
C GLU A 179 -1.61 -10.34 -3.74
N SER A 180 -0.74 -9.40 -3.36
CA SER A 180 0.66 -9.69 -3.08
C SER A 180 0.84 -10.74 -1.97
N PRO A 181 1.82 -11.66 -2.08
CA PRO A 181 2.08 -12.65 -1.04
C PRO A 181 2.48 -12.00 0.29
N LEU A 182 1.65 -12.17 1.32
CA LEU A 182 1.92 -11.66 2.67
C LEU A 182 2.65 -12.69 3.53
N GLU A 183 3.70 -12.24 4.20
CA GLU A 183 4.43 -13.06 5.18
C GLU A 183 3.58 -13.23 6.44
N ALA A 184 3.50 -14.45 6.99
CA ALA A 184 2.78 -14.73 8.24
C ALA A 184 3.67 -14.61 9.49
N HIS A 185 4.70 -13.77 9.45
CA HIS A 185 5.61 -13.56 10.58
C HIS A 185 5.19 -12.36 11.43
N LYS A 186 5.52 -12.38 12.73
CA LYS A 186 5.15 -11.33 13.71
C LYS A 186 5.57 -9.90 13.33
N THR A 187 6.56 -9.74 12.45
CA THR A 187 7.04 -8.43 11.98
C THR A 187 6.13 -7.80 10.94
N MET A 188 5.22 -8.55 10.33
CA MET A 188 4.34 -8.04 9.25
C MET A 188 3.51 -6.84 9.71
N VAL A 189 3.19 -6.76 11.00
CA VAL A 189 2.41 -5.66 11.61
C VAL A 189 3.11 -4.30 11.55
N LEU A 190 4.40 -4.28 11.21
CA LEU A 190 5.20 -3.09 10.91
C LEU A 190 5.52 -2.95 9.41
N GLY A 191 4.84 -3.70 8.55
CA GLY A 191 4.93 -3.63 7.08
C GLY A 191 6.19 -4.22 6.47
N THR A 192 6.65 -5.37 6.98
CA THR A 192 7.82 -6.06 6.39
C THR A 192 7.51 -6.85 5.12
N SER A 193 6.23 -7.12 4.84
CA SER A 193 5.81 -7.78 3.60
C SER A 193 5.90 -6.83 2.41
N GLY A 194 6.32 -7.37 1.26
CA GLY A 194 6.33 -6.65 0.00
C GLY A 194 4.93 -6.56 -0.59
N MET A 195 4.47 -5.35 -0.92
CA MET A 195 3.21 -5.13 -1.64
C MET A 195 3.46 -4.15 -2.80
N THR A 196 2.57 -4.16 -3.79
CA THR A 196 2.59 -3.18 -4.88
C THR A 196 1.86 -1.90 -4.47
N VAL A 197 1.95 -0.85 -5.29
CA VAL A 197 1.16 0.37 -5.08
C VAL A 197 -0.33 0.07 -5.31
N MET A 198 -0.65 -0.79 -6.28
CA MET A 198 -2.01 -1.23 -6.56
C MET A 198 -2.65 -1.95 -5.38
N ASP A 199 -1.91 -2.81 -4.65
CA ASP A 199 -2.43 -3.46 -3.43
C ASP A 199 -2.76 -2.47 -2.31
N GLN A 200 -2.18 -1.26 -2.34
CA GLN A 200 -2.33 -0.23 -1.30
C GLN A 200 -3.26 0.92 -1.70
N ALA A 201 -3.83 0.88 -2.90
CA ALA A 201 -4.72 1.90 -3.44
C ALA A 201 -6.18 1.62 -3.02
#